data_AF-A0A1F8QX12-F1
#
_entry.id   AF-A0A1F8QX12-F1
#
_cell.length_a   1.000
_cell.length_b   1.000
_cell.length_c   1.000
_cell.angle_alpha   90.00
_cell.angle_beta   90.00
_cell.angle_gamma   90.00
#
_symmetry.space_group_name_H-M   'P 1'
#
loop_
_entity.id
_entity.type
_entity.pdbx_description
1 polymer ?
#
loop_
_entity_poly.entity_id
_entity_poly.type
_entity_poly.pdbx_seq_one_letter_code
_entity_poly.pdbx_strand_id
1 'polypeptide(L)'
;MPKDIVVEQADIEVDGRMFTVTRIPTATSGSWFVIHDAFEVWAALAIEDATGEIAGWRNPPDKLRTEIENAVKACLRYSPQVIRGGYDN
;
A
#
# COMPACT_ATOMS: atom_id res chain seq x y z
N MET A 1 -5.98 23.88 7.78
CA MET A 1 -6.44 23.03 8.90
C MET A 1 -6.06 21.59 8.58
N PRO A 2 -5.47 20.84 9.52
CA PRO A 2 -5.28 19.40 9.34
C PRO A 2 -6.63 18.71 9.16
N LYS A 3 -6.63 17.60 8.39
CA LYS A 3 -7.81 16.77 8.14
C LYS A 3 -7.52 15.40 8.74
N ASP A 4 -8.51 14.84 9.42
CA ASP A 4 -8.44 13.44 9.85
C ASP A 4 -8.75 12.54 8.66
N ILE A 5 -7.92 11.52 8.47
CA ILE A 5 -8.12 10.48 7.46
C ILE A 5 -8.05 9.12 8.13
N VAL A 6 -8.91 8.20 7.69
CA VAL A 6 -8.84 6.79 8.07
C VAL A 6 -8.02 6.06 7.02
N VAL A 7 -7.04 5.28 7.46
CA VAL A 7 -6.17 4.48 6.59
C VAL A 7 -6.29 3.00 6.93
N GLU A 8 -6.10 2.14 5.92
CA GLU A 8 -6.03 0.70 6.11
C GLU A 8 -4.59 0.31 6.46
N GLN A 9 -4.44 -0.49 7.52
CA GLN A 9 -3.16 -1.05 7.93
C GLN A 9 -3.27 -2.55 8.10
N ALA A 10 -2.19 -3.25 7.83
CA ALA A 10 -2.06 -4.68 8.08
C ALA A 10 -0.61 -4.99 8.46
N ASP A 11 -0.42 -5.99 9.31
CA ASP A 11 0.91 -6.53 9.58
C ASP A 11 1.21 -7.68 8.63
N ILE A 12 2.45 -7.74 8.15
CA ILE A 12 2.98 -8.82 7.31
C ILE A 12 4.23 -9.40 7.96
N GLU A 13 4.43 -10.70 7.80
CA GLU A 13 5.67 -11.37 8.18
C GLU A 13 6.43 -11.80 6.92
N VAL A 14 7.67 -11.36 6.78
CA VAL A 14 8.55 -11.69 5.66
C VAL A 14 9.93 -12.02 6.19
N ASP A 15 10.43 -13.23 5.88
CA ASP A 15 11.77 -13.69 6.33
C ASP A 15 11.93 -13.60 7.87
N GLY A 16 10.89 -13.96 8.61
CA GLY A 16 10.86 -13.88 10.08
C GLY A 16 10.87 -12.46 10.65
N ARG A 17 10.69 -11.43 9.81
CA ARG A 17 10.56 -10.03 10.22
C ARG A 17 9.11 -9.57 10.09
N MET A 18 8.62 -8.88 11.12
CA MET A 18 7.31 -8.24 11.10
C MET A 18 7.43 -6.83 10.54
N PHE A 19 6.56 -6.49 9.60
CA PHE A 19 6.39 -5.14 9.08
C PHE A 19 4.93 -4.73 9.19
N THR A 20 4.70 -3.45 9.43
CA THR A 20 3.39 -2.84 9.24
C THR A 20 3.33 -2.22 7.85
N VAL A 21 2.25 -2.54 7.13
CA VAL A 21 1.95 -1.97 5.82
C VAL A 21 0.79 -1.03 5.98
N THR A 22 0.94 0.20 5.51
CA THR A 22 -0.13 1.20 5.49
C THR A 22 -0.48 1.56 4.06
N ARG A 23 -1.75 1.38 3.69
CA ARG A 23 -2.27 1.83 2.40
C ARG A 23 -2.54 3.32 2.46
N ILE A 24 -1.83 4.07 1.63
CA ILE A 24 -2.05 5.48 1.39
C ILE A 24 -2.91 5.60 0.14
N PRO A 25 -4.23 5.85 0.29
CA PRO A 25 -5.09 6.08 -0.85
C PRO A 25 -4.60 7.33 -1.59
N THR A 26 -4.53 7.25 -2.92
CA THR A 26 -4.21 8.41 -3.75
C THR A 26 -5.46 8.90 -4.48
N ALA A 27 -5.39 10.09 -5.04
CA ALA A 27 -6.47 10.62 -5.88
C ALA A 27 -6.53 9.97 -7.28
N THR A 28 -5.58 9.09 -7.63
CA THR A 28 -5.50 8.43 -8.93
C THR A 28 -5.82 6.93 -8.82
N SER A 29 -5.75 6.19 -9.94
CA SER A 29 -6.06 4.76 -10.04
C SER A 29 -5.05 3.83 -9.36
N GLY A 30 -4.20 4.35 -8.46
CA GLY A 30 -3.19 3.57 -7.75
C GLY A 30 -3.14 3.90 -6.26
N SER A 31 -2.56 2.98 -5.50
CA SER A 31 -2.33 3.14 -4.07
C SER A 31 -0.84 3.01 -3.77
N TRP A 32 -0.36 3.79 -2.81
CA TRP A 32 0.95 3.57 -2.21
C TRP A 32 0.80 2.71 -0.96
N PHE A 33 1.74 1.81 -0.75
CA PHE A 33 1.83 0.96 0.42
C PHE A 33 3.15 1.25 1.09
N VAL A 34 3.10 1.88 2.25
CA VAL A 34 4.29 2.19 3.04
C VAL A 34 4.60 0.97 3.89
N ILE A 35 5.81 0.44 3.77
CA ILE A 35 6.32 -0.68 4.57
C ILE A 35 7.21 -0.08 5.65
N HIS A 36 6.80 -0.23 6.89
CA HIS A 36 7.45 0.41 8.03
C HIS A 36 7.38 -0.47 9.28
N ASP A 37 8.12 -0.06 10.30
CA ASP A 37 7.92 -0.52 11.67
C ASP A 37 7.76 0.70 12.59
N ALA A 38 7.77 0.47 13.90
CA ALA A 38 7.60 1.53 14.90
C ALA A 38 8.67 2.63 14.85
N PHE A 39 9.80 2.42 14.19
CA PHE A 39 10.97 3.30 14.17
C PHE A 39 11.31 3.82 12.77
N GLU A 40 11.09 3.04 11.72
CA GLU A 40 11.61 3.33 10.39
C GLU A 40 10.61 3.05 9.25
N VAL A 41 10.62 3.92 8.23
CA VAL A 41 9.99 3.63 6.93
C VAL A 41 11.04 2.99 6.05
N TRP A 42 10.86 1.70 5.77
CA TRP A 42 11.81 0.91 5.00
C TRP A 42 11.66 1.15 3.51
N ALA A 43 10.42 1.12 3.01
CA ALA A 43 10.15 1.21 1.58
C ALA A 43 8.72 1.69 1.31
N ALA A 44 8.44 2.02 0.05
CA ALA A 44 7.07 2.18 -0.42
C ALA A 44 6.87 1.48 -1.76
N LEU A 45 5.72 0.84 -1.91
CA LEU A 45 5.31 0.09 -3.08
C LEU A 45 4.09 0.75 -3.71
N ALA A 46 4.11 1.01 -5.02
CA ALA A 46 2.95 1.48 -5.77
C ALA A 46 2.27 0.30 -6.47
N ILE A 47 0.95 0.20 -6.32
CA ILE A 47 0.13 -0.81 -6.98
C ILE A 47 -1.02 -0.11 -7.70
N GLU A 48 -1.28 -0.50 -8.94
CA GLU A 48 -2.48 -0.08 -9.66
C GLU A 48 -3.72 -0.79 -9.08
N ASP A 49 -4.70 -0.03 -8.61
CA ASP A 49 -5.84 -0.58 -7.85
C ASP A 49 -6.79 -1.43 -8.73
N ALA A 50 -6.84 -1.16 -10.04
CA ALA A 50 -7.72 -1.87 -10.96
C ALA A 50 -7.20 -3.27 -11.33
N THR A 51 -5.89 -3.43 -11.45
CA THR A 51 -5.24 -4.64 -11.97
C THR A 51 -4.48 -5.40 -10.87
N GLY A 52 -4.11 -4.73 -9.78
CA GLY A 52 -3.18 -5.25 -8.78
C GLY A 52 -1.73 -5.33 -9.29
N GLU A 53 -1.43 -4.73 -10.45
CA GLU A 53 -0.08 -4.71 -10.99
C GLU A 53 0.84 -3.78 -10.19
N ILE A 54 2.10 -4.18 -10.03
CA ILE A 54 3.11 -3.37 -9.36
C ILE A 54 3.52 -2.25 -10.31
N ALA A 55 3.18 -1.01 -9.95
CA ALA A 55 3.52 0.18 -10.73
C ALA A 55 4.94 0.68 -10.44
N GLY A 56 5.48 0.40 -9.24
CA GLY A 56 6.86 0.77 -8.92
C GLY A 56 7.21 0.71 -7.44
N TRP A 57 8.46 1.05 -7.14
CA TRP A 57 9.02 1.05 -5.80
C TRP A 57 9.73 2.35 -5.47
N ARG A 58 9.69 2.72 -4.20
CA ARG A 58 10.61 3.66 -3.56
C ARG A 58 11.41 2.91 -2.52
N ASN A 59 12.74 2.98 -2.63
CA ASN A 59 13.69 2.24 -1.79
C ASN A 59 13.40 0.72 -1.78
N PRO A 60 13.45 0.04 -2.93
CA PRO A 60 13.09 -1.37 -3.03
C PRO A 60 14.00 -2.23 -2.13
N PRO A 61 13.43 -3.15 -1.34
CA PRO A 61 14.21 -4.11 -0.59
C PRO A 61 14.64 -5.26 -1.51
N ASP A 62 15.79 -5.12 -2.18
CA ASP A 62 16.24 -6.01 -3.27
C ASP A 62 16.06 -7.51 -3.01
N LYS A 63 16.35 -7.97 -1.78
CA LYS A 63 16.27 -9.40 -1.41
C LYS A 63 14.89 -9.89 -1.03
N LEU A 64 14.03 -9.00 -0.52
CA LEU A 64 12.71 -9.35 0.03
C LEU A 64 11.56 -8.85 -0.85
N ARG A 65 11.89 -8.29 -2.01
CA ARG A 65 10.96 -7.57 -2.87
C ARG A 65 9.76 -8.44 -3.22
N THR A 66 10.00 -9.65 -3.73
CA THR A 66 8.94 -10.55 -4.18
C THR A 66 8.07 -11.03 -3.02
N GLU A 67 8.67 -11.36 -1.88
CA GLU A 67 7.90 -11.76 -0.69
C GLU A 67 7.01 -10.62 -0.18
N ILE A 68 7.54 -9.39 -0.12
CA ILE A 68 6.78 -8.21 0.31
C ILE A 68 5.66 -7.90 -0.69
N GLU A 69 5.92 -7.93 -2.01
CA GLU A 69 4.86 -7.75 -3.01
C GLU A 69 3.74 -8.76 -2.76
N ASN A 70 4.05 -10.06 -2.65
CA ASN A 70 3.04 -11.09 -2.41
C ASN A 70 2.30 -10.92 -1.07
N ALA A 71 3.00 -10.55 -0.01
CA ALA A 71 2.41 -10.36 1.31
C ALA A 71 1.44 -9.17 1.34
N VAL A 72 1.86 -8.00 0.82
CA VAL A 72 1.02 -6.79 0.68
C VAL A 72 -0.24 -7.12 -0.11
N LYS A 73 -0.05 -7.82 -1.23
CA LYS A 73 -1.11 -8.25 -2.14
C LYS A 73 -2.13 -9.18 -1.49
N ALA A 74 -1.68 -10.04 -0.57
CA ALA A 74 -2.54 -10.98 0.14
C ALA A 74 -3.30 -10.33 1.32
N CYS A 75 -2.65 -9.42 2.04
CA CYS A 75 -3.21 -8.84 3.27
C CYS A 75 -4.12 -7.63 3.01
N LEU A 76 -3.86 -6.88 1.95
CA LEU A 76 -4.67 -5.72 1.56
C LEU A 76 -5.31 -6.03 0.22
N ARG A 77 -6.60 -6.42 0.27
CA ARG A 77 -7.40 -6.57 -0.96
C ARG A 77 -7.56 -5.20 -1.60
N TYR A 78 -7.00 -5.01 -2.79
CA TYR A 78 -7.30 -3.82 -3.59
C TYR A 78 -8.77 -3.88 -4.00
N SER A 79 -9.48 -2.77 -3.84
CA SER A 79 -10.85 -2.66 -4.30
C SER A 79 -10.84 -2.17 -5.74
N PRO A 80 -11.51 -2.85 -6.69
CA PRO A 80 -11.90 -2.20 -7.93
C PRO A 80 -12.72 -0.98 -7.52
N GLN A 81 -12.29 0.22 -7.94
CA GLN A 81 -12.90 1.47 -7.50
C GLN A 81 -14.43 1.38 -7.65
N VAL A 82 -15.14 1.41 -6.53
CA VAL A 82 -16.54 1.83 -6.55
C VAL A 82 -16.48 3.34 -6.77
N ILE A 83 -16.68 3.77 -8.01
CA ILE A 83 -16.95 5.17 -8.35
C ILE A 83 -18.22 5.56 -7.59
N ARG A 84 -18.08 6.07 -6.37
CA ARG A 84 -19.15 6.74 -5.65
C ARG A 84 -19.05 8.23 -5.90
N GLY A 85 -19.88 8.69 -6.82
CA GLY A 85 -20.55 9.98 -6.71
C GLY A 85 -19.84 11.16 -7.35
N GLY A 86 -20.34 11.54 -8.52
CA GLY A 86 -20.67 12.90 -8.95
C GLY A 86 -19.88 14.06 -8.36
N TYR A 87 -19.13 14.74 -9.23
CA TYR A 87 -18.95 16.17 -9.09
C TYR A 87 -20.29 16.86 -9.36
N ASP A 88 -21.01 17.23 -8.30
CA ASP A 88 -21.97 18.32 -8.35
C ASP A 88 -21.26 19.59 -7.86
N ASN A 89 -20.92 20.46 -8.80
CA ASN A 89 -21.08 21.92 -8.76
C ASN A 89 -20.64 22.53 -10.10
#